data_AF-W7QCY3-F1
#
_entry.id   AF-W7QCY3-F1
#
_cell.length_a   1.000
_cell.length_b   1.000
_cell.length_c   1.000
_cell.angle_alpha   90.00
_cell.angle_beta   90.00
_cell.angle_gamma   90.00
#
_symmetry.space_group_name_H-M   'P 1'
#
loop_
_entity.id
_entity.type
_entity.pdbx_description
1 polymer ?
#
loop_
_entity_poly.entity_id
_entity_poly.type
_entity_poly.pdbx_seq_one_letter_code
_entity_poly.pdbx_strand_id
1 'polypeptide(L)'
;MRAKGLTVHVMVAAWDLGDYISPEAASIGLRALTSSWARHHVNISLCRAKTNGHYVNSMLALNTAVKAGFDEAIMLDPEAT
;
A
#
# COMPACT_ATOMS: atom_id res chain seq x y z
N MET A 1 27.23 5.36 -1.26
CA MET A 1 26.75 5.07 -2.63
C MET A 1 26.19 6.35 -3.23
N ARG A 2 26.84 6.97 -4.23
CA ARG A 2 26.33 8.17 -4.91
C ARG A 2 26.07 7.82 -6.37
N ALA A 3 24.81 7.82 -6.77
CA ALA A 3 24.45 7.62 -8.17
C ALA A 3 24.77 8.91 -8.94
N LYS A 4 25.62 8.81 -9.96
CA LYS A 4 25.99 9.90 -10.88
C LYS A 4 25.66 9.46 -12.30
N GLY A 5 25.25 10.39 -13.16
CA GLY A 5 24.93 10.10 -14.56
C GLY A 5 23.61 9.35 -14.79
N LEU A 6 22.67 9.44 -13.84
CA LEU A 6 21.34 8.86 -14.01
C LEU A 6 20.55 9.64 -15.07
N THR A 7 19.78 8.92 -15.88
CA THR A 7 18.79 9.49 -16.80
C THR A 7 17.39 9.13 -16.33
N VAL A 8 16.40 9.97 -16.66
CA VAL A 8 15.01 9.74 -16.28
C VAL A 8 14.33 8.91 -17.36
N HIS A 9 13.64 7.85 -16.95
CA HIS A 9 12.84 7.00 -17.82
C HIS A 9 11.36 7.14 -17.47
N VAL A 10 10.49 7.12 -18.49
CA VAL A 10 9.04 7.23 -18.36
C VAL A 10 8.39 6.12 -19.16
N MET A 11 7.33 5.53 -18.62
CA MET A 11 6.51 4.52 -19.28
C MET A 11 5.03 4.83 -19.03
N VAL A 12 4.19 4.58 -20.03
CA VAL A 12 2.73 4.62 -19.91
C VAL A 12 2.19 3.31 -20.45
N ALA A 13 1.43 2.59 -19.64
CA ALA A 13 0.82 1.32 -20.00
C ALA A 13 -0.68 1.38 -19.65
N ALA A 14 -1.51 0.76 -20.49
CA ALA A 14 -2.97 0.76 -20.33
C ALA A 14 -3.52 -0.63 -20.63
N TRP A 15 -4.34 -1.15 -19.72
CA TRP A 15 -5.07 -2.41 -19.84
C TRP A 15 -6.32 -2.34 -18.96
N ASP A 16 -7.27 -3.25 -19.19
CA ASP A 16 -8.45 -3.37 -18.33
C ASP A 16 -8.07 -4.07 -17.02
N LEU A 17 -8.25 -3.38 -15.89
CA LEU A 17 -7.81 -3.82 -14.57
C LEU A 17 -8.92 -4.57 -13.81
N GLY A 18 -10.16 -4.57 -14.31
CA GLY A 18 -11.32 -5.04 -13.55
C GLY A 18 -11.56 -4.23 -12.27
N ASP A 19 -12.51 -4.68 -11.45
CA ASP A 19 -12.88 -4.00 -10.22
C ASP A 19 -11.89 -4.29 -9.08
N TYR A 20 -11.34 -3.23 -8.47
CA TYR A 20 -10.47 -3.36 -7.29
C TYR A 20 -11.25 -3.77 -6.03
N ILE A 21 -12.49 -3.27 -5.90
CA ILE A 21 -13.46 -3.68 -4.89
C ILE A 21 -14.63 -4.30 -5.64
N SER A 22 -14.95 -5.57 -5.37
CA SER A 22 -16.05 -6.24 -6.07
C SER A 22 -17.38 -5.50 -5.84
N PRO A 23 -18.33 -5.55 -6.78
CA PRO A 23 -19.64 -4.93 -6.60
C PRO A 23 -20.38 -5.39 -5.34
N GLU A 24 -20.20 -6.66 -4.98
CA GLU A 24 -20.68 -7.21 -3.71
C GLU A 24 -20.04 -6.49 -2.51
N ALA A 25 -18.72 -6.45 -2.43
CA ALA A 25 -17.99 -5.78 -1.36
C ALA A 25 -18.31 -4.27 -1.27
N ALA A 26 -18.59 -3.61 -2.39
CA ALA A 26 -19.05 -2.23 -2.41
C ALA A 26 -20.44 -2.05 -1.79
N SER A 27 -21.29 -3.09 -1.83
CA SER A 27 -22.66 -3.08 -1.28
C SER A 27 -22.76 -3.54 0.17
N ILE A 28 -22.04 -4.61 0.55
CA ILE A 28 -22.12 -5.22 1.90
C ILE A 28 -20.97 -4.79 2.82
N GLY A 29 -19.93 -4.15 2.26
CA GLY A 29 -18.73 -3.76 2.95
C GLY A 29 -17.64 -4.85 2.94
N LEU A 30 -16.44 -4.43 3.34
CA LEU A 30 -15.25 -5.28 3.47
C LEU A 30 -14.89 -5.46 4.94
N ARG A 31 -14.25 -6.57 5.27
CA ARG A 31 -13.65 -6.80 6.58
C ARG A 31 -12.20 -6.34 6.56
N ALA A 32 -11.90 -5.28 7.31
CA ALA A 32 -10.54 -4.77 7.45
C ALA A 32 -9.91 -5.16 8.79
N LEU A 33 -8.60 -5.43 8.78
CA LEU A 33 -7.80 -5.69 9.98
C LEU A 33 -6.86 -4.50 10.24
N THR A 34 -6.86 -4.00 11.48
CA THR A 34 -5.83 -3.04 11.92
C THR A 34 -4.49 -3.77 11.99
N SER A 35 -3.58 -3.41 11.08
CA SER A 35 -2.30 -4.08 10.91
C SER A 35 -1.36 -3.81 12.07
N SER A 36 -0.55 -4.82 12.43
CA SER A 36 0.60 -4.63 13.33
C SER A 36 1.77 -3.90 12.66
N TRP A 37 1.72 -3.72 11.33
CA TRP A 37 2.68 -2.91 10.59
C TRP A 37 2.26 -1.45 10.63
N ALA A 38 3.11 -0.60 11.22
CA ALA A 38 2.90 0.83 11.21
C ALA A 38 3.07 1.41 9.79
N ARG A 39 2.33 2.48 9.50
CA ARG A 39 2.51 3.29 8.31
C ARG A 39 3.87 3.97 8.34
N HIS A 40 4.41 4.23 7.15
CA HIS A 40 5.65 4.98 6.96
C HIS A 40 5.66 6.28 7.79
N HIS A 41 6.70 6.44 8.60
CA HIS A 41 6.99 7.71 9.27
C HIS A 41 7.43 8.77 8.24
N VAL A 42 6.92 10.00 8.38
CA VAL A 42 7.11 11.10 7.42
C VAL A 42 8.56 11.55 7.24
N ASN A 43 9.41 11.28 8.23
CA ASN A 43 10.85 11.57 8.18
C ASN A 43 11.73 10.39 7.72
N ILE A 44 11.12 9.23 7.45
CA ILE A 44 11.83 8.04 6.92
C ILE A 44 11.51 7.85 5.45
N SER A 45 10.22 7.98 5.10
CA SER A 45 9.75 7.87 3.72
C SER A 45 9.07 9.17 3.32
N LEU A 46 9.22 9.56 2.06
CA LEU A 46 8.52 10.70 1.47
C LEU A 46 7.04 10.35 1.26
N CYS A 47 6.23 10.30 2.32
CA CYS A 47 4.83 9.79 2.29
C CYS A 47 3.89 10.54 1.32
N ARG A 48 4.30 11.71 0.83
CA ARG A 48 3.58 12.49 -0.20
C ARG A 48 3.91 12.04 -1.64
N ALA A 49 4.99 11.28 -1.83
CA ALA A 49 5.39 10.75 -3.12
C ALA A 49 4.88 9.31 -3.28
N LYS A 50 4.43 8.97 -4.49
CA LYS A 50 4.08 7.60 -4.85
C LYS A 50 5.32 6.90 -5.40
N THR A 51 6.00 6.11 -4.56
CA THR A 51 7.23 5.40 -4.93
C THR A 51 7.06 3.90 -4.76
N ASN A 52 7.75 3.12 -5.59
CA ASN A 52 7.67 1.65 -5.56
C ASN A 52 8.14 1.07 -4.21
N GLY A 53 9.16 1.68 -3.59
CA GLY A 53 9.68 1.23 -2.30
C GLY A 53 8.65 1.31 -1.16
N HIS A 54 7.67 2.22 -1.26
CA HIS A 54 6.62 2.31 -0.24
C HIS A 54 5.73 1.06 -0.20
N TYR A 55 5.57 0.36 -1.32
CA TYR A 55 4.66 -0.78 -1.45
C TYR A 55 5.14 -2.04 -0.72
N VAL A 56 6.43 -2.13 -0.35
CA VAL A 56 6.92 -3.23 0.49
C VAL A 56 6.14 -3.27 1.81
N ASN A 57 5.90 -2.11 2.43
CA ASN A 57 5.13 -2.01 3.67
C ASN A 57 3.66 -2.42 3.46
N SER A 58 3.03 -1.92 2.39
CA SER A 58 1.64 -2.26 2.04
C SER A 58 1.46 -3.75 1.79
N MET A 59 2.40 -4.40 1.08
CA MET A 59 2.35 -5.83 0.82
C MET A 59 2.46 -6.66 2.11
N LEU A 60 3.30 -6.25 3.06
CA LEU A 60 3.40 -6.92 4.36
C LEU A 60 2.11 -6.78 5.18
N ALA A 61 1.55 -5.58 5.24
CA ALA A 61 0.29 -5.31 5.94
C ALA A 61 -0.88 -6.11 5.37
N LEU A 62 -1.07 -6.08 4.04
CA LEU A 62 -2.13 -6.81 3.35
C LEU A 62 -1.96 -8.33 3.50
N ASN A 63 -0.73 -8.85 3.37
CA ASN A 63 -0.48 -10.28 3.54
C ASN A 63 -0.84 -10.77 4.96
N THR A 64 -0.59 -9.96 5.98
CA THR A 64 -1.03 -10.28 7.35
C THR A 64 -2.55 -10.30 7.47
N ALA A 65 -3.26 -9.33 6.88
CA ALA A 65 -4.73 -9.30 6.91
C ALA A 65 -5.37 -10.49 6.19
N VAL A 66 -4.89 -10.80 4.97
CA VAL A 66 -5.38 -11.94 4.17
C VAL A 66 -5.15 -13.26 4.90
N LYS A 67 -3.97 -13.46 5.51
CA LYS A 67 -3.68 -14.67 6.32
C LYS A 67 -4.58 -14.81 7.55
N ALA A 68 -5.11 -13.70 8.07
CA ALA A 68 -6.04 -13.68 9.19
C ALA A 68 -7.52 -13.78 8.73
N GLY A 69 -7.79 -13.94 7.43
CA GLY A 69 -9.15 -14.05 6.89
C GLY A 69 -9.91 -12.73 6.78
N PHE A 70 -9.18 -11.63 6.57
CA PHE A 70 -9.71 -10.30 6.28
C PHE A 70 -9.44 -9.92 4.82
N ASP A 71 -10.24 -9.01 4.30
CA ASP A 71 -10.16 -8.58 2.90
C ASP A 71 -9.07 -7.51 2.71
N GLU A 72 -8.82 -6.67 3.72
CA GLU A 72 -7.87 -5.55 3.61
C GLU A 72 -7.23 -5.19 4.97
N ALA A 73 -6.13 -4.42 4.92
CA ALA A 73 -5.39 -3.93 6.06
C ALA A 73 -5.54 -2.41 6.25
N ILE A 74 -5.78 -1.98 7.48
CA ILE A 74 -5.68 -0.58 7.90
C ILE A 74 -4.37 -0.42 8.66
N MET A 75 -3.50 0.48 8.21
CA MET A 75 -2.25 0.80 8.91
C MET A 75 -2.42 2.07 9.73
N LEU A 76 -2.10 2.00 11.01
CA LEU A 76 -1.99 3.16 11.89
C LEU A 76 -0.66 3.87 11.64
N ASP A 77 -0.58 5.15 11.97
CA ASP A 77 0.71 5.82 12.03
C ASP A 77 1.55 5.29 13.22
N PRO A 78 2.84 5.65 13.29
CA PRO A 78 3.71 5.20 14.38
C PRO A 78 3.32 5.72 15.78
N GLU A 79 2.49 6.76 15.88
CA GLU A 79 2.08 7.35 17.16
C GLU A 79 0.79 6.72 17.71
N ALA A 80 0.01 6.07 16.86
CA ALA A 80 -1.19 5.29 17.20
C ALA A 80 -2.23 6.06 18.04
N THR A 81 -2.32 7.38 17.85
CA THR A 81 -3.30 8.27 18.49
C THR A 81 -4.67 8.26 17.82
#